data_AF-A0A969I090-F1
#
_entry.id   AF-A0A969I090-F1
#
_cell.length_a   1.000
_cell.length_b   1.000
_cell.length_c   1.000
_cell.angle_alpha   90.00
_cell.angle_beta   90.00
_cell.angle_gamma   90.00
#
_symmetry.space_group_name_H-M   'P 1'
#
loop_
_entity.id
_entity.type
_entity.pdbx_description
1 polymer ?
#
loop_
_entity_poly.entity_id
_entity_poly.type
_entity_poly.pdbx_seq_one_letter_code
_entity_poly.pdbx_strand_id
1 'polypeptide(L)'
;MSSDQISKSTEAIASRGYLPDGDGLKQNVERRRQIGKVWHVLLFMATIFGVFVLATLLYTIIDEAIGVVALQSAIPEAELVQPYDVASLEDLSQEQLVEILEGESSGALRRLEREMPFAERGESELQQIIRDQVLNEEVVGSWPLTQGILNYSAIEAEVAEEFPRAELRWRSWISWDFISTPMNSNPALAGIRTALLGTIWVILITLFVSFPLGVGAAIYLEEYAADTRSDALRRINGFIQTNINNLAGVPSIIYGMLGLAIFVRALEPVTSGTAFGAARDVTTANGRTIMPPVSHW
;
A
#
# COMPACT_ATOMS: atom_id res chain seq x y z
N MET A 1 29.47 -62.39 -14.62
CA MET A 1 28.72 -62.33 -15.90
C MET A 1 29.73 -62.13 -17.02
N SER A 2 29.70 -62.98 -18.04
CA SER A 2 30.64 -62.91 -19.18
C SER A 2 30.36 -61.68 -20.05
N SER A 3 31.41 -61.06 -20.61
CA SER A 3 31.32 -59.90 -21.53
C SER A 3 30.29 -60.10 -22.65
N ASP A 4 30.16 -61.34 -23.13
CA ASP A 4 29.24 -61.73 -24.19
C ASP A 4 27.75 -61.66 -23.77
N GLN A 5 27.45 -61.79 -22.47
CA GLN A 5 26.09 -61.64 -21.94
C GLN A 5 25.68 -60.17 -21.78
N ILE A 6 26.66 -59.28 -21.55
CA ILE A 6 26.43 -57.82 -21.46
C ILE A 6 26.25 -57.25 -22.87
N SER A 7 26.99 -57.73 -23.86
CA SER A 7 26.80 -57.34 -25.27
C SER A 7 25.41 -57.73 -25.77
N LYS A 8 25.00 -58.98 -25.54
CA LYS A 8 23.68 -59.48 -25.98
C LYS A 8 22.51 -58.81 -25.28
N SER A 9 22.64 -58.43 -24.01
CA SER A 9 21.59 -57.66 -23.31
C SER A 9 21.52 -56.22 -23.82
N THR A 10 22.65 -55.61 -24.17
CA THR A 10 22.71 -54.24 -24.72
C THR A 10 22.12 -54.18 -26.14
N GLU A 11 22.43 -55.16 -26.99
CA GLU A 11 21.80 -55.31 -28.32
C GLU A 11 20.31 -55.67 -28.24
N ALA A 12 19.89 -56.47 -27.26
CA ALA A 12 18.48 -56.79 -27.03
C ALA A 12 17.65 -55.58 -26.53
N ILE A 13 18.29 -54.63 -25.84
CA ILE A 13 17.65 -53.38 -25.40
C ILE A 13 17.59 -52.38 -26.57
N ALA A 14 18.64 -52.27 -27.39
CA ALA A 14 18.65 -51.41 -28.57
C ALA A 14 17.67 -51.88 -29.67
N SER A 15 17.54 -53.19 -29.88
CA SER A 15 16.63 -53.79 -30.88
C SER A 15 15.14 -53.75 -30.49
N ARG A 16 14.80 -53.35 -29.27
CA ARG A 16 13.40 -53.22 -28.82
C ARG A 16 12.67 -51.97 -29.35
N GLY A 17 13.30 -51.16 -30.21
CA GLY A 17 12.62 -50.10 -30.95
C GLY A 17 12.02 -48.98 -30.08
N TYR A 18 12.54 -48.80 -28.86
CA TYR A 18 12.02 -47.79 -27.94
C TYR A 18 12.57 -46.38 -28.20
N LEU A 19 13.65 -46.26 -28.98
CA LEU A 19 14.24 -44.97 -29.33
C LEU A 19 14.27 -44.82 -30.86
N PRO A 20 13.77 -43.69 -31.41
CA PRO A 20 13.84 -43.47 -32.85
C PRO A 20 15.30 -43.24 -33.26
N ASP A 21 15.81 -44.06 -34.17
CA ASP A 21 17.16 -43.92 -34.74
C ASP A 21 17.12 -43.39 -36.19
N GLY A 22 18.22 -42.79 -36.64
CA GLY A 22 18.37 -42.30 -38.03
C GLY A 22 17.53 -41.05 -38.35
N ASP A 23 16.75 -41.12 -39.43
CA ASP A 23 16.00 -39.95 -39.95
C ASP A 23 14.81 -39.55 -39.04
N GLY A 24 14.22 -40.50 -38.32
CA GLY A 24 13.17 -40.23 -37.33
C GLY A 24 13.68 -39.43 -36.12
N LEU A 25 14.94 -39.66 -35.70
CA LEU A 25 15.59 -38.87 -34.65
C LEU A 25 15.81 -37.44 -35.12
N LYS A 26 16.34 -37.25 -36.33
CA LYS A 26 16.61 -35.93 -36.91
C LYS A 26 15.34 -35.11 -37.05
N GLN A 27 14.24 -35.72 -37.51
CA GLN A 27 12.95 -35.05 -37.65
C GLN A 27 12.36 -34.64 -36.28
N ASN A 28 12.48 -35.50 -35.26
CA ASN A 28 12.04 -35.19 -33.90
C ASN A 28 12.87 -34.08 -33.25
N VAL A 29 14.19 -34.07 -33.46
CA VAL A 29 15.09 -33.02 -32.95
C VAL A 29 14.81 -31.68 -33.63
N GLU A 30 14.65 -31.66 -34.95
CA GLU A 30 14.37 -30.42 -35.68
C GLU A 30 13.00 -29.84 -35.30
N ARG A 31 11.97 -30.69 -35.16
CA ARG A 31 10.64 -30.28 -34.67
C ARG A 31 10.71 -29.71 -33.25
N ARG A 32 11.44 -30.35 -32.33
CA ARG A 32 11.65 -29.84 -30.97
C ARG A 32 12.42 -28.53 -30.96
N ARG A 33 13.39 -28.36 -31.86
CA ARG A 33 14.16 -27.11 -32.00
C ARG A 33 13.30 -25.96 -32.50
N GLN A 34 12.42 -26.21 -33.47
CA GLN A 34 11.48 -25.20 -33.97
C GLN A 34 10.44 -24.82 -32.91
N ILE A 35 9.85 -25.81 -32.23
CA ILE A 35 8.93 -25.58 -31.10
C ILE A 35 9.64 -24.82 -29.98
N GLY A 36 10.89 -25.18 -29.66
CA GLY A 36 11.71 -24.49 -28.67
C GLY A 36 12.00 -23.03 -29.04
N LYS A 37 12.29 -22.74 -30.31
CA LYS A 37 12.44 -21.36 -30.80
C LYS A 37 11.14 -20.57 -30.67
N VAL A 38 10.00 -21.16 -31.00
CA VAL A 38 8.69 -20.52 -30.84
C VAL A 38 8.43 -20.18 -29.37
N TRP A 39 8.64 -21.14 -28.46
CA TRP A 39 8.48 -20.89 -27.02
C TRP A 39 9.45 -19.84 -26.50
N HIS A 40 10.71 -19.85 -26.97
CA HIS A 40 11.70 -18.88 -26.56
C HIS A 40 11.32 -17.47 -27.02
N VAL A 41 10.87 -17.31 -28.27
CA VAL A 41 10.36 -16.03 -28.78
C VAL A 41 9.13 -15.59 -28.02
N LEU A 42 8.18 -16.50 -27.74
CA LEU A 42 6.97 -16.18 -26.98
C LEU A 42 7.31 -15.69 -25.58
N LEU A 43 8.16 -16.42 -24.85
CA LEU A 43 8.60 -16.01 -23.51
C LEU A 43 9.35 -14.69 -23.53
N PHE A 44 10.26 -14.50 -24.49
CA PHE A 44 11.01 -13.25 -24.64
C PHE A 44 10.08 -12.05 -24.92
N MET A 45 9.09 -12.22 -25.81
CA MET A 45 8.08 -11.20 -26.08
C MET A 45 7.22 -10.91 -24.86
N ALA A 46 6.84 -11.94 -24.08
CA ALA A 46 6.11 -11.76 -22.84
C ALA A 46 6.94 -10.98 -21.80
N THR A 47 8.24 -11.23 -21.69
CA THR A 47 9.14 -10.46 -20.83
C THR A 47 9.26 -9.01 -21.30
N ILE A 48 9.46 -8.77 -22.60
CA ILE A 48 9.52 -7.40 -23.15
C ILE A 48 8.22 -6.66 -22.86
N PHE A 49 7.07 -7.30 -23.09
CA PHE A 49 5.78 -6.71 -22.80
C PHE A 49 5.64 -6.37 -21.31
N GLY A 50 6.05 -7.28 -20.42
CA GLY A 50 6.07 -7.03 -18.97
C GLY A 50 6.95 -5.84 -18.59
N VAL A 51 8.15 -5.74 -19.17
CA VAL A 51 9.07 -4.61 -18.95
C VAL A 51 8.47 -3.30 -19.47
N PHE A 52 7.83 -3.33 -20.64
CA PHE A 52 7.16 -2.15 -21.20
C PHE A 52 5.99 -1.67 -20.32
N VAL A 53 5.15 -2.59 -19.85
CA VAL A 53 4.06 -2.26 -18.91
C VAL A 53 4.63 -1.68 -17.62
N LEU A 54 5.66 -2.30 -17.05
CA LEU A 54 6.31 -1.80 -15.83
C LEU A 54 6.91 -0.40 -16.04
N ALA A 55 7.57 -0.17 -17.17
CA ALA A 55 8.13 1.14 -17.51
C ALA A 55 7.03 2.20 -17.66
N THR A 56 5.91 1.84 -18.28
CA THR A 56 4.75 2.73 -18.42
C THR A 56 4.17 3.07 -17.05
N LEU A 57 3.98 2.09 -16.16
CA LEU A 57 3.51 2.32 -14.80
C LEU A 57 4.48 3.18 -13.99
N LEU A 58 5.79 2.96 -14.14
CA LEU A 58 6.79 3.78 -13.45
C LEU A 58 6.74 5.22 -13.95
N TYR A 59 6.59 5.42 -15.26
CA TYR A 59 6.42 6.74 -15.85
C TYR A 59 5.16 7.44 -15.30
N THR A 60 4.01 6.78 -15.26
CA THR A 60 2.78 7.38 -14.71
C THR A 60 2.91 7.73 -13.24
N ILE A 61 3.56 6.87 -12.44
CA ILE A 61 3.80 7.15 -11.02
C ILE A 61 4.67 8.39 -10.83
N ILE A 62 5.75 8.53 -11.60
CA ILE A 62 6.64 9.69 -11.51
C ILE A 62 5.92 10.96 -11.97
N ASP A 63 5.14 10.86 -13.06
CA ASP A 63 4.38 11.98 -13.63
C ASP A 63 3.30 12.50 -12.67
N GLU A 64 2.63 11.61 -11.94
CA GLU A 64 1.61 11.98 -10.95
C GLU A 64 2.21 12.38 -9.59
N ALA A 65 3.38 11.86 -9.23
CA ALA A 65 4.01 12.12 -7.93
C ALA A 65 4.59 13.53 -7.80
N ILE A 66 4.99 14.15 -8.92
CA ILE A 66 5.59 15.48 -8.95
C ILE A 66 4.79 16.31 -9.94
N GLY A 67 4.42 17.54 -9.58
CA GLY A 67 3.59 18.35 -10.45
C GLY A 67 3.61 19.82 -10.10
N VAL A 68 2.91 20.59 -10.93
CA VAL A 68 2.58 21.98 -10.64
C VAL A 68 1.24 22.00 -9.93
N VAL A 69 1.14 22.74 -8.84
CA VAL A 69 -0.11 22.93 -8.11
C VAL A 69 -0.44 24.41 -8.04
N ALA A 70 -1.72 24.73 -8.18
CA ALA A 70 -2.26 26.05 -7.90
C ALA A 70 -2.73 26.06 -6.44
N LEU A 71 -2.09 26.90 -5.63
CA LEU A 71 -2.39 27.05 -4.21
C LEU A 71 -3.10 28.37 -4.00
N GLN A 72 -4.29 28.32 -3.41
CA GLN A 72 -5.03 29.51 -3.02
C GLN A 72 -5.09 29.59 -1.50
N SER A 73 -4.51 30.64 -0.93
CA SER A 73 -4.60 30.92 0.50
C SER A 73 -5.92 31.60 0.84
N ALA A 74 -6.50 31.26 1.99
CA ALA A 74 -7.69 31.91 2.51
C ALA A 74 -7.42 33.40 2.80
N ILE A 75 -6.27 33.68 3.43
CA ILE A 75 -5.72 35.01 3.65
C ILE A 75 -4.33 35.04 3.02
N PRO A 76 -4.03 35.98 2.09
CA PRO A 76 -2.70 36.12 1.50
C PRO A 76 -1.65 36.46 2.57
N GLU A 77 -0.45 35.90 2.45
CA GLU A 77 0.67 36.21 3.36
C GLU A 77 0.95 37.71 3.40
N ALA A 78 0.87 38.37 2.25
CA ALA A 78 1.02 39.82 2.12
C ALA A 78 0.02 40.62 2.98
N GLU A 79 -1.18 40.12 3.26
CA GLU A 79 -2.15 40.80 4.12
C GLU A 79 -1.80 40.65 5.61
N LEU A 80 -1.19 39.53 6.00
CA LEU A 80 -0.79 39.27 7.40
C LEU A 80 0.45 40.07 7.81
N VAL A 81 1.39 40.27 6.88
CA VAL A 81 2.67 40.98 7.15
C VAL A 81 2.57 42.50 6.98
N GLN A 82 1.59 42.98 6.21
CA GLN A 82 1.37 44.41 5.93
C GLN A 82 1.27 45.30 7.19
N PRO A 83 0.56 44.91 8.26
CA PRO A 83 0.48 45.70 9.49
C PRO A 83 1.83 45.95 10.18
N TYR A 84 2.82 45.11 9.89
CA TYR A 84 4.12 45.09 10.56
C TYR A 84 5.26 45.64 9.68
N ASP A 85 4.97 46.08 8.45
CA ASP A 85 5.93 46.62 7.47
C ASP A 85 7.13 45.68 7.20
N VAL A 86 6.83 44.38 7.13
CA VAL A 86 7.79 43.30 6.84
C VAL A 86 7.46 42.58 5.54
N ALA A 87 8.49 41.99 4.91
CA ALA A 87 8.36 41.35 3.60
C ALA A 87 7.86 39.90 3.67
N SER A 88 8.10 39.21 4.78
CA SER A 88 7.83 37.78 4.95
C SER A 88 7.41 37.47 6.39
N LEU A 89 6.68 36.36 6.59
CA LEU A 89 6.42 35.81 7.93
C LEU A 89 7.70 35.46 8.68
N GLU A 90 8.81 35.23 7.97
CA GLU A 90 10.11 34.91 8.55
C GLU A 90 10.76 36.10 9.27
N ASP A 91 10.37 37.32 8.91
CA ASP A 91 10.90 38.55 9.50
C ASP A 91 10.13 39.02 10.74
N LEU A 92 9.01 38.34 11.06
CA LEU A 92 8.18 38.67 12.22
C LEU A 92 8.81 38.16 13.52
N SER A 93 8.71 38.98 14.57
CA SER A 93 9.10 38.57 15.92
C SER A 93 8.10 37.55 16.50
N GLN A 94 8.55 36.78 17.49
CA GLN A 94 7.68 35.86 18.22
C GLN A 94 6.39 36.52 18.74
N GLU A 95 6.48 37.74 19.26
CA GLU A 95 5.32 38.49 19.79
C GLU A 95 4.29 38.81 18.68
N GLN A 96 4.76 39.18 17.50
CA GLN A 96 3.91 39.48 16.34
C GLN A 96 3.25 38.20 15.79
N LEU A 97 4.00 37.09 15.76
CA LEU A 97 3.45 35.79 15.36
C LEU A 97 2.34 35.32 16.31
N VAL A 98 2.52 35.53 17.62
CA VAL A 98 1.49 35.22 18.63
C VAL A 98 0.26 36.13 18.45
N GLU A 99 0.46 37.43 18.21
CA GLU A 99 -0.65 38.37 17.98
C GLU A 99 -1.52 37.97 16.78
N ILE A 100 -0.90 37.56 15.67
CA ILE A 100 -1.61 37.05 14.49
C ILE A 100 -2.43 35.79 14.84
N LEU A 101 -1.85 34.86 15.61
CA LEU A 101 -2.52 33.62 16.00
C LEU A 101 -3.67 33.85 16.98
N GLU A 102 -3.55 34.81 17.90
CA GLU A 102 -4.61 35.19 18.84
C GLU A 102 -5.76 35.94 18.15
N GLY A 103 -5.46 36.69 17.08
CA GLY A 103 -6.46 37.35 16.24
C GLY A 103 -7.38 36.38 15.50
N GLU A 104 -6.93 35.14 15.28
CA GLU A 104 -7.67 34.11 14.55
C GLU A 104 -8.35 33.08 15.47
N SER A 105 -9.64 32.88 15.26
CA SER A 105 -10.49 32.11 16.18
C SER A 105 -10.83 30.70 15.68
N SER A 106 -9.85 29.98 15.15
CA SER A 106 -10.06 28.62 14.65
C SER A 106 -10.18 27.60 15.80
N GLY A 107 -11.02 26.57 15.63
CA GLY A 107 -11.16 25.50 16.62
C GLY A 107 -9.87 24.68 16.81
N ALA A 108 -9.01 24.65 15.80
CA ALA A 108 -7.70 24.02 15.82
C ALA A 108 -6.69 24.85 16.63
N LEU A 109 -6.65 26.18 16.43
CA LEU A 109 -5.79 27.09 17.19
C LEU A 109 -6.11 27.03 18.69
N ARG A 110 -7.40 27.01 19.06
CA ARG A 110 -7.81 26.80 20.46
C ARG A 110 -7.36 25.47 21.05
N ARG A 111 -7.19 24.42 20.24
CA ARG A 111 -6.68 23.12 20.71
C ARG A 111 -5.18 23.19 20.92
N LEU A 112 -4.45 23.75 19.96
CA LEU A 112 -3.01 23.94 20.05
C LEU A 112 -2.63 24.79 21.26
N GLU A 113 -3.34 25.90 21.50
CA GLU A 113 -3.11 26.77 22.65
C GLU A 113 -3.35 26.04 23.99
N ARG A 114 -4.32 25.11 24.06
CA ARG A 114 -4.53 24.28 25.26
C ARG A 114 -3.44 23.22 25.47
N GLU A 115 -2.84 22.73 24.39
CA GLU A 115 -1.77 21.73 24.46
C GLU A 115 -0.45 22.36 24.89
N MET A 116 -0.12 23.52 24.32
CA MET A 116 1.03 24.33 24.68
C MET A 116 0.78 25.79 24.26
N PRO A 117 0.90 26.76 25.19
CA PRO A 117 0.69 28.18 24.89
C PRO A 117 1.60 28.68 23.77
N PHE A 118 1.08 29.52 22.87
CA PHE A 118 1.85 30.06 21.73
C PHE A 118 3.07 30.86 22.18
N ALA A 119 2.99 31.56 23.31
CA ALA A 119 4.11 32.29 23.91
C ALA A 119 5.30 31.39 24.31
N GLU A 120 5.06 30.09 24.52
CA GLU A 120 6.10 29.11 24.89
C GLU A 120 6.68 28.36 23.67
N ARG A 121 6.11 28.54 22.47
CA ARG A 121 6.53 27.88 21.23
C ARG A 121 7.64 28.64 20.53
N GLY A 122 8.50 27.93 19.80
CA GLY A 122 9.55 28.54 18.99
C GLY A 122 8.99 29.28 17.76
N GLU A 123 9.70 30.29 17.28
CA GLU A 123 9.30 31.10 16.11
C GLU A 123 9.02 30.25 14.87
N SER A 124 9.87 29.25 14.60
CA SER A 124 9.69 28.34 13.46
C SER A 124 8.41 27.51 13.55
N GLU A 125 8.02 27.10 14.76
CA GLU A 125 6.79 26.36 14.99
C GLU A 125 5.56 27.26 14.82
N LEU A 126 5.63 28.49 15.33
CA LEU A 126 4.56 29.49 15.17
C LEU A 126 4.34 29.84 13.69
N GLN A 127 5.42 30.05 12.95
CA GLN A 127 5.36 30.27 11.50
C GLN A 127 4.69 29.11 10.77
N GLN A 128 5.02 27.86 11.14
CA GLN A 128 4.39 26.68 10.56
C GLN A 128 2.89 26.61 10.89
N ILE A 129 2.51 26.90 12.14
CA ILE A 129 1.10 26.94 12.55
C ILE A 129 0.33 28.01 11.76
N ILE A 130 0.91 29.21 11.55
CA ILE A 130 0.29 30.25 10.72
C ILE A 130 0.12 29.76 9.28
N ARG A 131 1.15 29.16 8.66
CA ARG A 131 1.04 28.62 7.30
C ARG A 131 -0.04 27.54 7.19
N ASP A 132 -0.10 26.63 8.16
CA ASP A 132 -1.00 25.49 8.13
C ASP A 132 -2.45 25.85 8.49
N GLN A 133 -2.66 26.77 9.44
CA GLN A 133 -3.97 27.05 10.04
C GLN A 133 -4.57 28.41 9.66
N VAL A 134 -3.74 29.42 9.35
CA VAL A 134 -4.20 30.78 9.04
C VAL A 134 -4.16 31.05 7.54
N LEU A 135 -3.02 30.80 6.88
CA LEU A 135 -2.95 30.89 5.42
C LEU A 135 -3.88 29.83 4.78
N ASN A 136 -3.91 28.64 5.38
CA ASN A 136 -4.70 27.48 4.93
C ASN A 136 -4.66 27.35 3.40
N GLU A 137 -3.47 27.03 2.88
CA GLU A 137 -3.26 26.84 1.44
C GLU A 137 -4.12 25.67 0.94
N GLU A 138 -5.12 25.98 0.10
CA GLU A 138 -5.97 24.99 -0.54
C GLU A 138 -5.47 24.74 -1.97
N VAL A 139 -5.41 23.46 -2.36
CA VAL A 139 -5.03 23.06 -3.71
C VAL A 139 -6.26 23.16 -4.60
N VAL A 140 -6.33 24.22 -5.40
CA VAL A 140 -7.45 24.47 -6.32
C VAL A 140 -7.25 23.80 -7.67
N GLY A 141 -6.01 23.52 -8.05
CA GLY A 141 -5.65 22.80 -9.28
C GLY A 141 -4.33 22.05 -9.15
N SER A 142 -4.20 20.95 -9.88
CA SER A 142 -2.99 20.11 -9.89
C SER A 142 -2.77 19.53 -11.28
N TRP A 143 -1.55 19.68 -11.79
CA TRP A 143 -1.13 19.20 -13.11
C TRP A 143 0.09 18.27 -12.97
N PRO A 144 0.09 17.11 -13.66
CA PRO A 144 1.22 16.19 -13.67
C PRO A 144 2.51 16.82 -14.20
N LEU A 145 3.65 16.20 -13.86
CA LEU A 145 5.00 16.67 -14.18
C LEU A 145 5.15 17.08 -15.64
N THR A 146 4.78 16.20 -16.56
CA THR A 146 4.96 16.42 -18.00
C THR A 146 4.12 17.56 -18.52
N GLN A 147 2.90 17.74 -18.01
CA GLN A 147 2.06 18.89 -18.35
C GLN A 147 2.66 20.19 -17.80
N GLY A 148 3.10 20.16 -16.54
CA GLY A 148 3.77 21.29 -15.90
C GLY A 148 5.05 21.73 -16.64
N ILE A 149 5.81 20.80 -17.22
CA ILE A 149 7.02 21.12 -17.98
C ILE A 149 6.70 21.58 -19.41
N LEU A 150 5.80 20.88 -20.11
CA LEU A 150 5.57 21.09 -21.55
C LEU A 150 4.57 22.22 -21.84
N ASN A 151 3.61 22.45 -20.94
CA ASN A 151 2.49 23.38 -21.14
C ASN A 151 2.37 24.40 -20.00
N TYR A 152 3.48 24.75 -19.33
CA TYR A 152 3.48 25.66 -18.19
C TYR A 152 2.74 26.98 -18.47
N SER A 153 2.99 27.60 -19.63
CA SER A 153 2.38 28.88 -20.00
C SER A 153 0.86 28.79 -20.22
N ALA A 154 0.35 27.62 -20.64
CA ALA A 154 -1.08 27.40 -20.77
C ALA A 154 -1.73 27.25 -19.38
N ILE A 155 -1.07 26.54 -18.47
CA ILE A 155 -1.49 26.39 -17.07
C ILE A 155 -1.52 27.75 -16.38
N GLU A 156 -0.48 28.57 -16.57
CA GLU A 156 -0.43 29.92 -15.99
C GLU A 156 -1.57 30.81 -16.48
N ALA A 157 -1.91 30.75 -17.77
CA ALA A 157 -3.05 31.49 -18.31
C ALA A 157 -4.39 30.99 -17.76
N GLU A 158 -4.59 29.67 -17.68
CA GLU A 158 -5.81 29.05 -17.12
C GLU A 158 -5.99 29.42 -15.64
N VAL A 159 -4.93 29.29 -14.84
CA VAL A 159 -4.95 29.62 -13.40
C VAL A 159 -5.17 31.11 -13.18
N ALA A 160 -4.56 31.99 -13.98
CA ALA A 160 -4.77 33.42 -13.86
C ALA A 160 -6.22 33.85 -14.19
N GLU A 161 -6.91 33.11 -15.07
CA GLU A 161 -8.30 33.35 -15.43
C GLU A 161 -9.27 32.81 -14.37
N GLU A 162 -9.10 31.57 -13.95
CA GLU A 162 -10.03 30.88 -13.05
C GLU A 162 -9.78 31.21 -11.57
N PHE A 163 -8.51 31.37 -11.18
CA PHE A 163 -8.09 31.61 -9.79
C PHE A 163 -7.09 32.78 -9.70
N PRO A 164 -7.55 34.04 -9.74
CA PRO A 164 -6.66 35.22 -9.77
C PRO A 164 -5.74 35.39 -8.55
N ARG A 165 -6.04 34.69 -7.46
CA ARG A 165 -5.28 34.70 -6.20
C ARG A 165 -4.46 33.43 -5.97
N ALA A 166 -4.43 32.51 -6.94
CA ALA A 166 -3.67 31.28 -6.79
C ALA A 166 -2.22 31.46 -7.23
N GLU A 167 -1.31 30.89 -6.45
CA GLU A 167 0.10 30.82 -6.78
C GLU A 167 0.45 29.44 -7.35
N LEU A 168 1.20 29.42 -8.45
CA LEU A 168 1.73 28.20 -9.01
C LEU A 168 3.03 27.81 -8.30
N ARG A 169 3.05 26.61 -7.72
CA ARG A 169 4.25 26.06 -7.08
C ARG A 169 4.50 24.64 -7.55
N TRP A 170 5.78 24.29 -7.70
CA TRP A 170 6.20 22.91 -7.91
C TRP A 170 6.10 22.15 -6.60
N ARG A 171 5.40 21.02 -6.61
CA ARG A 171 5.20 20.19 -5.43
C ARG A 171 5.49 18.73 -5.72
N SER A 172 6.25 18.10 -4.82
CA SER A 172 6.38 16.65 -4.75
C SER A 172 5.39 16.14 -3.71
N TRP A 173 4.48 15.26 -4.12
CA TRP A 173 3.54 14.58 -3.22
C TRP A 173 4.23 13.49 -2.40
N ILE A 174 5.35 12.98 -2.90
CA ILE A 174 6.23 12.08 -2.15
C ILE A 174 7.24 12.93 -1.39
N SER A 175 7.01 13.10 -0.09
CA SER A 175 7.91 13.79 0.83
C SER A 175 8.08 13.00 2.12
N TRP A 176 9.06 13.38 2.93
CA TRP A 176 9.19 12.81 4.28
C TRP A 176 7.96 13.12 5.15
N ASP A 177 7.38 14.30 4.98
CA ASP A 177 6.16 14.72 5.68
C ASP A 177 4.96 13.86 5.29
N PHE A 178 4.83 13.48 4.02
CA PHE A 178 3.79 12.57 3.57
C PHE A 178 3.85 11.21 4.29
N ILE A 179 5.06 10.70 4.56
CA ILE A 179 5.26 9.41 5.24
C ILE A 179 5.06 9.54 6.75
N SER A 180 5.44 10.68 7.35
CA SER A 180 5.46 10.89 8.80
C SER A 180 4.20 11.55 9.38
N THR A 181 3.36 12.16 8.55
CA THR A 181 2.13 12.85 8.97
C THR A 181 0.94 11.89 8.92
N PRO A 182 -0.03 11.99 9.86
CA PRO A 182 -1.28 11.23 9.79
C PRO A 182 -2.17 11.66 8.61
N MET A 183 -3.21 10.87 8.35
CA MET A 183 -4.24 11.25 7.37
C MET A 183 -4.95 12.53 7.80
N ASN A 184 -5.17 13.44 6.85
CA ASN A 184 -5.84 14.73 7.04
C ASN A 184 -6.98 14.86 6.02
N SER A 185 -8.02 15.63 6.34
CA SER A 185 -9.07 16.01 5.40
C SER A 185 -8.62 17.03 4.37
N ASN A 186 -7.61 17.86 4.67
CA ASN A 186 -6.99 18.74 3.68
C ASN A 186 -5.97 17.92 2.86
N PRO A 187 -6.17 17.76 1.53
CA PRO A 187 -5.24 17.04 0.66
C PRO A 187 -3.80 17.59 0.71
N ALA A 188 -3.63 18.89 0.93
CA ALA A 188 -2.32 19.54 1.01
C ALA A 188 -1.51 19.08 2.23
N LEU A 189 -2.16 18.61 3.29
CA LEU A 189 -1.52 18.22 4.56
C LEU A 189 -1.70 16.73 4.87
N ALA A 190 -2.27 15.96 3.94
CA ALA A 190 -2.59 14.56 4.16
C ALA A 190 -1.32 13.69 4.06
N GLY A 191 -1.06 12.89 5.09
CA GLY A 191 -0.03 11.85 5.07
C GLY A 191 -0.58 10.44 5.19
N ILE A 192 0.30 9.45 5.03
CA ILE A 192 -0.04 8.01 5.03
C ILE A 192 0.42 7.27 6.28
N ARG A 193 1.00 7.96 7.27
CA ARG A 193 1.59 7.33 8.46
C ARG A 193 0.64 6.33 9.12
N THR A 194 -0.62 6.71 9.32
CA THR A 194 -1.62 5.87 9.98
C THR A 194 -1.89 4.58 9.20
N ALA A 195 -2.01 4.66 7.88
CA ALA A 195 -2.23 3.50 7.02
C ALA A 195 -0.98 2.59 6.96
N LEU A 196 0.21 3.19 6.92
CA LEU A 196 1.49 2.48 6.92
C LEU A 196 1.70 1.70 8.22
N LEU A 197 1.51 2.36 9.38
CA LEU A 197 1.61 1.69 10.68
C LEU A 197 0.56 0.59 10.81
N GLY A 198 -0.68 0.84 10.39
CA GLY A 198 -1.74 -0.18 10.38
C GLY A 198 -1.32 -1.41 9.58
N THR A 199 -0.76 -1.21 8.39
CA THR A 199 -0.26 -2.31 7.54
C THR A 199 0.88 -3.07 8.20
N ILE A 200 1.86 -2.36 8.79
CA ILE A 200 2.97 -2.97 9.52
C ILE A 200 2.44 -3.81 10.69
N TRP A 201 1.49 -3.28 11.48
CA TRP A 201 0.88 -4.01 12.58
C TRP A 201 0.18 -5.29 12.12
N VAL A 202 -0.61 -5.23 11.04
CA VAL A 202 -1.28 -6.41 10.47
C VAL A 202 -0.26 -7.46 10.02
N ILE A 203 0.79 -7.05 9.33
CA ILE A 203 1.87 -7.95 8.89
C ILE A 203 2.58 -8.57 10.09
N LEU A 204 2.94 -7.78 11.11
CA LEU A 204 3.64 -8.26 12.29
C LEU A 204 2.79 -9.24 13.09
N ILE A 205 1.52 -8.90 13.37
CA ILE A 205 0.61 -9.78 14.09
C ILE A 205 0.43 -11.09 13.33
N THR A 206 0.23 -11.01 12.01
CA THR A 206 0.10 -12.20 11.15
C THR A 206 1.37 -13.03 11.19
N LEU A 207 2.55 -12.42 11.11
CA LEU A 207 3.83 -13.11 11.22
C LEU A 207 3.99 -13.80 12.58
N PHE A 208 3.75 -13.10 13.69
CA PHE A 208 3.91 -13.65 15.04
C PHE A 208 2.90 -14.74 15.38
N VAL A 209 1.74 -14.77 14.73
CA VAL A 209 0.74 -15.83 14.93
C VAL A 209 0.99 -16.98 13.96
N SER A 210 1.08 -16.70 12.66
CA SER A 210 1.18 -17.73 11.63
C SER A 210 2.53 -18.44 11.62
N PHE A 211 3.64 -17.75 11.92
CA PHE A 211 4.96 -18.37 11.86
C PHE A 211 5.15 -19.45 12.94
N PRO A 212 4.93 -19.19 14.25
CA PRO A 212 5.08 -20.24 15.27
C PRO A 212 4.08 -21.39 15.07
N LEU A 213 2.83 -21.09 14.68
CA LEU A 213 1.83 -22.11 14.40
C LEU A 213 2.23 -22.99 13.19
N GLY A 214 2.71 -22.37 12.11
CA GLY A 214 3.16 -23.08 10.92
C GLY A 214 4.37 -23.97 11.19
N VAL A 215 5.39 -23.44 11.88
CA VAL A 215 6.58 -24.21 12.28
C VAL A 215 6.20 -25.35 13.24
N GLY A 216 5.38 -25.07 14.25
CA GLY A 216 4.91 -26.08 15.19
C GLY A 216 4.11 -27.20 14.52
N ALA A 217 3.22 -26.86 13.59
CA ALA A 217 2.47 -27.83 12.81
C ALA A 217 3.38 -28.68 11.91
N ALA A 218 4.39 -28.07 11.26
CA ALA A 218 5.36 -28.79 10.44
C ALA A 218 6.18 -29.77 11.27
N ILE A 219 6.71 -29.35 12.43
CA ILE A 219 7.47 -30.23 13.34
C ILE A 219 6.59 -31.38 13.84
N TYR A 220 5.34 -31.10 14.23
CA TYR A 220 4.41 -32.13 14.68
C TYR A 220 4.13 -33.19 13.60
N LEU A 221 3.86 -32.75 12.38
CA LEU A 221 3.53 -33.64 11.26
C LEU A 221 4.74 -34.45 10.78
N GLU A 222 5.95 -33.92 10.87
CA GLU A 222 7.14 -34.64 10.44
C GLU A 222 7.62 -35.64 11.51
N GLU A 223 7.73 -35.21 12.76
CA GLU A 223 8.35 -36.02 13.82
C GLU A 223 7.36 -36.94 14.54
N TYR A 224 6.15 -36.45 14.85
CA TYR A 224 5.21 -37.19 15.69
C TYR A 224 4.16 -37.95 14.90
N ALA A 225 3.70 -37.40 13.77
CA ALA A 225 2.67 -38.07 12.98
C ALA A 225 3.18 -39.33 12.25
N ALA A 226 4.49 -39.43 12.01
CA ALA A 226 5.10 -40.58 11.33
C ALA A 226 5.17 -41.84 12.21
N ASP A 227 5.39 -41.71 13.53
CA ASP A 227 5.67 -42.84 14.44
C ASP A 227 4.45 -43.23 15.34
N THR A 228 3.25 -42.78 14.97
CA THR A 228 2.06 -42.97 15.80
C THR A 228 1.46 -44.38 15.63
N ARG A 229 1.48 -45.20 16.70
CA ARG A 229 0.89 -46.56 16.75
C ARG A 229 -0.64 -46.61 16.90
N SER A 230 -1.30 -45.47 17.16
CA SER A 230 -2.76 -45.39 17.30
C SER A 230 -3.43 -45.17 15.95
N ASP A 231 -4.29 -46.10 15.53
CA ASP A 231 -5.05 -46.01 14.27
C ASP A 231 -5.95 -44.76 14.19
N ALA A 232 -6.45 -44.28 15.33
CA ALA A 232 -7.29 -43.07 15.37
C ALA A 232 -6.47 -41.81 15.05
N LEU A 233 -5.29 -41.68 15.65
CA LEU A 233 -4.41 -40.52 15.43
C LEU A 233 -3.83 -40.50 14.01
N ARG A 234 -3.49 -41.67 13.45
CA ARG A 234 -3.04 -41.78 12.05
C ARG A 234 -4.07 -41.27 11.05
N ARG A 235 -5.36 -41.55 11.28
CA ARG A 235 -6.46 -41.04 10.44
C ARG A 235 -6.62 -39.52 10.55
N ILE A 236 -6.50 -38.97 11.76
CA ILE A 236 -6.56 -37.52 12.00
C ILE A 236 -5.40 -36.81 11.28
N ASN A 237 -4.17 -37.33 11.40
CA ASN A 237 -3.00 -36.75 10.73
C ASN A 237 -3.13 -36.79 9.20
N GLY A 238 -3.60 -37.91 8.63
CA GLY A 238 -3.87 -38.00 7.20
C GLY A 238 -4.93 -37.01 6.72
N PHE A 239 -5.98 -36.78 7.53
CA PHE A 239 -6.97 -35.74 7.24
C PHE A 239 -6.35 -34.34 7.28
N ILE A 240 -5.57 -34.01 8.31
CA ILE A 240 -4.88 -32.72 8.44
C ILE A 240 -3.97 -32.48 7.23
N GLN A 241 -3.12 -33.45 6.88
CA GLN A 241 -2.17 -33.33 5.77
C GLN A 241 -2.87 -33.17 4.41
N THR A 242 -3.98 -33.89 4.20
CA THR A 242 -4.81 -33.72 2.99
C THR A 242 -5.40 -32.32 2.92
N ASN A 243 -5.91 -31.79 4.04
CA ASN A 243 -6.43 -30.42 4.09
C ASN A 243 -5.33 -29.39 3.86
N ILE A 244 -4.14 -29.55 4.44
CA ILE A 244 -3.00 -28.64 4.21
C ILE A 244 -2.61 -28.62 2.73
N ASN A 245 -2.51 -29.79 2.08
CA ASN A 245 -2.17 -29.88 0.66
C ASN A 245 -3.26 -29.25 -0.22
N ASN A 246 -4.54 -29.50 0.10
CA ASN A 246 -5.65 -28.85 -0.59
C ASN A 246 -5.61 -27.34 -0.37
N LEU A 247 -5.31 -26.90 0.85
CA LEU A 247 -5.25 -25.48 1.19
C LEU A 247 -4.10 -24.77 0.46
N ALA A 248 -2.94 -25.42 0.34
CA ALA A 248 -1.79 -24.87 -0.37
C ALA A 248 -2.04 -24.73 -1.89
N GLY A 249 -2.94 -25.53 -2.46
CA GLY A 249 -3.27 -25.51 -3.89
C GLY A 249 -4.32 -24.48 -4.31
N VAL A 250 -5.01 -23.84 -3.36
CA VAL A 250 -6.08 -22.88 -3.65
C VAL A 250 -5.51 -21.48 -3.87
N PRO A 251 -5.95 -20.75 -4.93
CA PRO A 251 -5.52 -19.37 -5.16
C PRO A 251 -5.87 -18.43 -3.99
N SER A 252 -4.97 -17.50 -3.67
CA SER A 252 -5.13 -16.57 -2.54
C SER A 252 -6.41 -15.72 -2.59
N ILE A 253 -6.89 -15.38 -3.79
CA ILE A 253 -8.14 -14.61 -3.97
C ILE A 253 -9.37 -15.32 -3.40
N ILE A 254 -9.40 -16.66 -3.49
CA ILE A 254 -10.50 -17.46 -2.94
C ILE A 254 -10.51 -17.36 -1.42
N TYR A 255 -9.34 -17.37 -0.78
CA TYR A 255 -9.23 -17.15 0.66
C TYR A 255 -9.64 -15.75 1.08
N GLY A 256 -9.30 -14.73 0.29
CA GLY A 256 -9.77 -13.36 0.54
C GLY A 256 -11.30 -13.25 0.53
N MET A 257 -11.93 -13.84 -0.49
CA MET A 257 -13.40 -13.85 -0.60
C MET A 257 -14.08 -14.68 0.50
N LEU A 258 -13.52 -15.85 0.85
CA LEU A 258 -14.02 -16.69 1.95
C LEU A 258 -13.88 -15.97 3.29
N GLY A 259 -12.75 -15.30 3.51
CA GLY A 259 -12.51 -14.50 4.71
C GLY A 259 -13.54 -13.39 4.88
N LEU A 260 -13.85 -12.65 3.81
CA LEU A 260 -14.94 -11.66 3.82
C LEU A 260 -16.29 -12.30 4.16
N ALA A 261 -16.62 -13.44 3.53
CA ALA A 261 -17.89 -14.12 3.77
C ALA A 261 -18.04 -14.58 5.23
N ILE A 262 -16.98 -15.11 5.84
CA ILE A 262 -17.04 -15.64 7.21
C ILE A 262 -16.86 -14.52 8.24
N PHE A 263 -15.78 -13.75 8.15
CA PHE A 263 -15.41 -12.80 9.22
C PHE A 263 -16.19 -11.49 9.17
N VAL A 264 -16.61 -11.05 7.99
CA VAL A 264 -17.39 -9.81 7.86
C VAL A 264 -18.88 -10.12 7.83
N ARG A 265 -19.34 -11.02 6.95
CA ARG A 265 -20.78 -11.25 6.76
C ARG A 265 -21.36 -12.24 7.77
N ALA A 266 -20.77 -13.42 7.94
CA ALA A 266 -21.34 -14.41 8.85
C ALA A 266 -21.16 -14.01 10.33
N LEU A 267 -20.03 -13.37 10.67
CA LEU A 267 -19.74 -12.86 12.01
C LEU A 267 -20.20 -11.42 12.25
N GLU A 268 -20.87 -10.79 11.28
CA GLU A 268 -21.46 -9.45 11.42
C GLU A 268 -22.22 -9.27 12.74
N PRO A 269 -23.07 -10.21 13.20
CA PRO A 269 -23.83 -9.98 14.43
C PRO A 269 -22.95 -9.86 15.67
N VAL A 270 -21.84 -10.58 15.69
CA VAL A 270 -20.86 -10.58 16.78
C VAL A 270 -19.98 -9.34 16.71
N THR A 271 -19.50 -8.99 15.52
CA THR A 271 -18.56 -7.87 15.31
C THR A 271 -19.24 -6.51 15.39
N SER A 272 -20.51 -6.41 15.00
CA SER A 272 -21.35 -5.20 15.13
C SER A 272 -21.92 -4.98 16.53
N GLY A 273 -21.74 -5.93 17.46
CA GLY A 273 -22.29 -5.86 18.80
C GLY A 273 -23.82 -6.04 18.87
N THR A 274 -24.49 -6.31 17.75
CA THR A 274 -25.94 -6.61 17.71
C THR A 274 -26.28 -7.89 18.48
N ALA A 275 -25.44 -8.92 18.41
CA ALA A 275 -25.58 -10.16 19.18
C ALA A 275 -25.46 -9.93 20.70
N PHE A 276 -24.83 -8.84 21.12
CA PHE A 276 -24.67 -8.44 22.53
C PHE A 276 -25.63 -7.30 22.93
N GLY A 277 -26.57 -6.91 22.05
CA GLY A 277 -27.56 -5.87 22.31
C GLY A 277 -27.01 -4.43 22.33
N ALA A 278 -25.77 -4.22 21.90
CA ALA A 278 -25.11 -2.91 21.89
C ALA A 278 -25.55 -2.02 20.70
N ALA A 279 -25.99 -2.62 19.60
CA ALA A 279 -26.49 -1.92 18.43
C ALA A 279 -28.02 -1.96 18.40
N ARG A 280 -28.67 -0.90 18.93
CA ARG A 280 -30.12 -0.70 18.80
C ARG A 280 -30.55 -0.06 17.47
N ASP A 281 -29.59 0.40 16.66
CA ASP A 281 -29.86 1.04 15.37
C ASP A 281 -28.96 0.45 14.27
N VAL A 282 -29.60 -0.29 13.36
CA VAL A 282 -28.96 -1.05 12.25
C VAL A 282 -28.25 -0.10 11.27
N THR A 283 -28.57 1.19 11.28
CA THR A 283 -27.97 2.21 10.42
C THR A 283 -26.62 2.74 10.92
N THR A 284 -26.32 2.61 12.22
CA THR A 284 -25.09 3.14 12.86
C THR A 284 -24.05 2.05 13.16
N ALA A 285 -24.43 0.77 13.03
CA ALA A 285 -23.63 -0.38 13.46
C ALA A 285 -22.51 -0.82 12.50
N ASN A 286 -22.47 -0.27 11.28
CA ASN A 286 -21.47 -0.64 10.29
C ASN A 286 -20.16 0.14 10.50
N GLY A 287 -19.25 -0.42 11.31
CA GLY A 287 -17.82 -0.11 11.25
C GLY A 287 -17.27 0.94 12.24
N ARG A 288 -18.01 1.32 13.28
CA ARG A 288 -17.46 2.15 14.37
C ARG A 288 -17.07 1.27 15.56
N THR A 289 -15.82 1.37 16.01
CA THR A 289 -15.35 0.76 17.27
C THR A 289 -16.31 1.15 18.40
N ILE A 290 -16.95 0.16 18.99
CA ILE A 290 -17.91 0.29 20.09
C ILE A 290 -17.14 0.49 21.41
N MET A 291 -16.33 1.54 21.49
CA MET A 291 -15.99 2.11 22.79
C MET A 291 -16.72 3.46 22.86
N PRO A 292 -17.70 3.63 23.77
CA PRO A 292 -18.21 4.95 24.04
C PRO A 292 -17.03 5.83 24.50
N PRO A 293 -17.00 7.13 24.15
CA PRO A 293 -16.08 8.04 24.81
C PRO A 293 -16.38 7.92 26.30
N VAL A 294 -15.39 7.47 27.07
CA VAL A 294 -15.45 7.52 28.52
C VAL A 294 -15.40 9.01 28.86
N SER A 295 -16.56 9.67 28.91
CA SER A 295 -16.68 10.93 29.63
C SER A 295 -16.24 10.63 31.06
N HIS A 296 -15.42 11.51 31.64
CA HIS A 296 -14.66 11.34 32.89
C HIS A 296 -13.32 10.62 32.67
N TRP A 297 -12.28 11.35 32.27
CA TRP A 297 -11.17 11.85 33.11
C TRP A 297 -10.46 12.99 32.37
#